data_AF-A0A8H9M3U8-F1
#
_entry.id   AF-A0A8H9M3U8-F1
#
_cell.length_a   1.000
_cell.length_b   1.000
_cell.length_c   1.000
_cell.angle_alpha   90.00
_cell.angle_beta   90.00
_cell.angle_gamma   90.00
#
_symmetry.space_group_name_H-M   'P 1'
#
loop_
_entity.id
_entity.type
_entity.pdbx_description
1 polymer ?
#
loop_
_entity_poly.entity_id
_entity_poly.type
_entity_poly.pdbx_seq_one_letter_code
_entity_poly.pdbx_strand_id
1 'polypeptide(L)'
;MSYKVNFFARPVNSDQKLPWESLLIEFSLGVICTVMAIYGWNTGMALMAYPAGAVAVLSFGVVAYSLFGFFRDKMRTRQKRI
;
A
#
# COMPACT_ATOMS: atom_id res chain seq x y z
N MET A 1 16.84 46.23 1.83
CA MET A 1 17.17 44.86 1.39
C MET A 1 15.90 44.20 0.88
N SER A 2 15.88 43.81 -0.39
CA SER A 2 14.71 43.17 -1.01
C SER A 2 14.62 41.72 -0.53
N TYR A 3 13.63 41.41 0.29
CA TYR A 3 13.32 40.05 0.71
C TYR A 3 12.85 39.26 -0.51
N LYS A 4 13.73 38.41 -1.06
CA LYS A 4 13.38 37.42 -2.08
C LYS A 4 12.47 36.37 -1.47
N VAL A 5 11.16 36.59 -1.57
CA VAL A 5 10.15 35.56 -1.35
C VAL A 5 10.24 34.54 -2.48
N ASN A 6 10.72 33.33 -2.15
CA ASN A 6 10.71 32.19 -3.08
C ASN A 6 9.27 31.69 -3.23
N PHE A 7 8.51 32.31 -4.14
CA PHE A 7 7.15 31.92 -4.54
C PHE A 7 7.15 30.77 -5.55
N PHE A 8 8.10 29.86 -5.43
CA PHE A 8 8.00 28.57 -6.07
C PHE A 8 7.83 27.58 -4.93
N ALA A 9 6.59 27.14 -4.74
CA ALA A 9 6.37 25.85 -4.11
C ALA A 9 7.21 24.85 -4.89
N ARG A 10 8.41 24.54 -4.40
CA ARG A 10 9.12 23.34 -4.84
C ARG A 10 8.08 22.24 -4.73
N PRO A 11 7.77 21.49 -5.80
CA PRO A 11 6.92 20.33 -5.64
C PRO A 11 7.57 19.53 -4.53
N VAL A 12 6.86 19.36 -3.41
CA VAL A 12 7.29 18.44 -2.36
C VAL A 12 7.55 17.16 -3.10
N ASN A 13 8.83 16.76 -3.18
CA ASN A 13 9.25 15.58 -3.91
C ASN A 13 8.40 14.42 -3.41
N SER A 14 7.32 14.12 -4.13
CA SER A 14 6.34 13.10 -3.79
C SER A 14 6.87 11.71 -4.13
N ASP A 15 8.16 11.64 -4.48
CA ASP A 15 8.77 10.59 -5.28
C ASP A 15 9.34 9.45 -4.45
N GLN A 16 9.54 9.60 -3.13
CA GLN A 16 10.41 8.64 -2.41
C GLN A 16 9.93 8.06 -1.09
N LYS A 17 8.77 8.45 -0.55
CA LYS A 17 8.27 7.85 0.71
C LYS A 17 6.86 7.27 0.66
N LEU A 18 5.99 7.81 -0.18
CA LEU A 18 4.62 7.32 -0.31
C LEU A 18 4.48 5.85 -0.75
N PRO A 19 5.29 5.27 -1.66
CA PRO A 19 4.98 3.91 -2.13
C PRO A 19 5.22 2.84 -1.07
N TRP A 20 6.25 3.00 -0.23
CA TRP A 20 6.55 2.03 0.83
C TRP A 20 5.62 2.19 2.03
N GLU A 21 5.31 3.44 2.41
CA GLU A 21 4.35 3.73 3.48
C GLU A 21 2.94 3.26 3.11
N SER A 22 2.52 3.49 1.85
CA SER A 22 1.22 3.01 1.35
C SER A 22 1.14 1.48 1.35
N LEU A 23 2.21 0.79 0.94
CA LEU A 23 2.25 -0.68 0.96
C LEU A 23 2.13 -1.23 2.39
N LEU A 24 2.84 -0.61 3.36
CA LEU A 24 2.75 -0.97 4.78
C LEU A 24 1.34 -0.76 5.35
N ILE A 25 0.66 0.33 4.96
CA ILE A 25 -0.71 0.62 5.38
C ILE A 25 -1.68 -0.40 4.79
N GLU A 26 -1.60 -0.69 3.49
CA GLU A 26 -2.46 -1.67 2.82
C GLU A 26 -2.25 -3.09 3.37
N PHE A 27 -1.00 -3.46 3.68
CA PHE A 27 -0.69 -4.73 4.33
C PHE A 27 -1.31 -4.82 5.74
N SER A 28 -1.15 -3.77 6.55
CA SER A 28 -1.73 -3.71 7.90
C SER A 28 -3.26 -3.80 7.85
N LEU A 29 -3.88 -3.11 6.91
CA LEU A 29 -5.34 -3.10 6.73
C LEU A 29 -5.87 -4.46 6.26
N GLY A 30 -5.13 -5.15 5.39
CA GLY A 30 -5.43 -6.52 4.97
C GLY A 30 -5.38 -7.53 6.12
N VAL A 31 -4.36 -7.43 6.99
CA VAL A 31 -4.26 -8.29 8.19
C VAL A 31 -5.46 -8.05 9.12
N ILE A 32 -5.81 -6.80 9.40
CA ILE A 32 -6.94 -6.46 10.27
C ILE A 32 -8.27 -6.98 9.68
N CYS A 33 -8.52 -6.75 8.39
CA CYS A 33 -9.72 -7.26 7.72
C CYS A 33 -9.80 -8.79 7.74
N THR A 34 -8.67 -9.48 7.63
CA THR A 34 -8.61 -10.95 7.69
C THR A 34 -9.00 -11.46 9.08
N VAL A 35 -8.45 -10.86 10.13
CA VAL A 35 -8.78 -11.22 11.51
C VAL A 35 -10.26 -10.94 11.79
N MET A 36 -10.78 -9.79 11.34
CA MET A 36 -12.21 -9.46 11.47
C MET A 36 -13.11 -10.41 10.68
N ALA A 37 -12.70 -10.87 9.50
CA ALA A 37 -13.46 -11.83 8.72
C ALA A 37 -13.52 -13.20 9.43
N ILE A 38 -12.41 -13.68 9.99
CA ILE A 38 -12.37 -14.93 10.77
C ILE A 38 -13.21 -14.81 12.03
N TYR A 39 -13.11 -13.68 12.73
CA TYR A 39 -13.88 -13.43 13.94
C TYR A 39 -15.38 -13.34 13.66
N GLY A 40 -15.77 -12.63 12.60
CA GLY A 40 -17.16 -12.50 12.14
C GLY A 40 -17.77 -13.82 11.70
N TRP A 41 -16.96 -14.71 11.12
CA TRP A 41 -17.38 -16.08 10.81
C TRP A 41 -17.65 -16.89 12.08
N ASN A 42 -16.78 -16.77 13.09
CA ASN A 42 -16.92 -17.50 14.36
C ASN A 42 -18.08 -16.99 15.23
N THR A 43 -18.44 -15.71 15.12
CA THR A 43 -19.59 -15.11 15.84
C THR A 43 -20.93 -15.28 15.11
N GLY A 44 -20.96 -15.91 13.93
CA GLY A 44 -22.19 -16.09 13.13
C GLY A 44 -22.68 -14.80 12.45
N MET A 45 -21.88 -13.74 12.46
CA MET A 45 -22.16 -12.44 11.83
C MET A 45 -21.76 -12.48 10.34
N ALA A 46 -22.41 -13.35 9.56
CA ALA A 46 -22.06 -13.58 8.15
C ALA A 46 -22.14 -12.30 7.28
N LEU A 47 -23.05 -11.38 7.61
CA LEU A 47 -23.20 -10.07 6.97
C LEU A 47 -21.97 -9.16 7.11
N MET A 48 -21.20 -9.30 8.19
CA MET A 48 -19.94 -8.58 8.40
C MET A 48 -18.75 -9.34 7.82
N ALA A 49 -18.77 -10.67 7.89
CA ALA A 49 -17.66 -11.51 7.44
C ALA A 49 -17.45 -11.46 5.91
N TYR A 50 -18.53 -11.41 5.13
CA TYR A 50 -18.44 -11.38 3.67
C TYR A 50 -17.75 -10.13 3.10
N PRO A 51 -18.15 -8.89 3.48
CA PRO A 51 -17.45 -7.69 3.02
C PRO A 51 -16.03 -7.60 3.59
N ALA A 52 -15.80 -7.99 4.85
CA ALA A 52 -14.46 -8.00 5.44
C ALA A 52 -13.53 -8.98 4.71
N GLY A 53 -14.03 -10.16 4.35
CA GLY A 53 -13.29 -11.15 3.56
C GLY A 53 -12.99 -10.67 2.15
N ALA A 54 -13.94 -10.02 1.47
CA ALA A 54 -13.72 -9.46 0.14
C ALA A 54 -12.64 -8.37 0.16
N VAL A 55 -12.66 -7.46 1.15
CA VAL A 55 -11.65 -6.42 1.30
C VAL A 55 -10.28 -7.01 1.67
N ALA A 56 -10.24 -8.08 2.47
CA ALA A 56 -8.99 -8.80 2.76
C ALA A 56 -8.37 -9.38 1.47
N VAL A 57 -9.16 -10.02 0.61
CA VAL A 57 -8.66 -10.57 -0.66
C VAL A 57 -8.13 -9.47 -1.59
N LEU A 58 -8.86 -8.35 -1.70
CA LEU A 58 -8.45 -7.23 -2.54
C LEU A 58 -7.16 -6.58 -2.03
N SER A 59 -7.05 -6.35 -0.73
CA SER A 59 -5.84 -5.76 -0.12
C SER A 59 -4.62 -6.68 -0.28
N PHE A 60 -4.76 -8.00 -0.12
CA PHE A 60 -3.68 -8.93 -0.43
C PHE A 60 -3.30 -8.93 -1.91
N GLY A 61 -4.27 -8.79 -2.83
CA GLY A 61 -4.01 -8.68 -4.25
C GLY A 61 -3.18 -7.45 -4.61
N VAL A 62 -3.51 -6.29 -4.04
CA VAL A 62 -2.77 -5.04 -4.27
C VAL A 62 -1.37 -5.11 -3.67
N VAL A 63 -1.22 -5.66 -2.46
CA VAL A 63 0.10 -5.87 -1.85
C VAL A 63 0.96 -6.81 -2.72
N ALA A 64 0.40 -7.93 -3.19
CA ALA A 64 1.12 -8.87 -4.06
C ALA A 64 1.56 -8.22 -5.38
N TYR A 65 0.67 -7.43 -5.99
CA TYR A 65 0.98 -6.70 -7.23
C TYR A 65 2.10 -5.67 -7.00
N SER A 66 2.03 -4.89 -5.93
CA SER A 66 3.06 -3.91 -5.56
C SER A 66 4.40 -4.58 -5.25
N LEU A 67 4.40 -5.72 -4.56
CA LEU A 67 5.61 -6.50 -4.30
C LEU A 67 6.23 -7.04 -5.59
N PHE A 68 5.40 -7.52 -6.52
CA PHE A 68 5.85 -8.04 -7.81
C PHE A 68 6.41 -6.93 -8.72
N GLY A 69 5.79 -5.75 -8.72
CA GLY A 69 6.30 -4.55 -9.38
C GLY A 69 7.68 -4.16 -8.84
N PHE A 70 7.85 -4.16 -7.52
CA PHE A 70 9.14 -3.84 -6.88
C PHE A 70 10.24 -4.85 -7.21
N PHE A 71 9.92 -6.15 -7.23
CA PHE A 71 10.86 -7.19 -7.64
C PHE A 71 11.24 -7.09 -9.13
N ARG A 72 10.27 -6.82 -10.01
CA ARG A 72 10.55 -6.57 -11.44
C ARG A 72 11.44 -5.35 -11.65
N ASP A 73 11.18 -4.25 -10.96
CA ASP A 73 12.01 -3.04 -11.09
C ASP A 73 13.42 -3.25 -10.53
N LYS A 74 13.54 -4.00 -9.43
CA LYS A 74 14.85 -4.39 -8.86
C LYS A 74 15.65 -5.29 -9.81
N MET A 75 14.99 -6.19 -10.54
CA MET A 75 15.62 -7.00 -11.59
C MET A 75 16.03 -6.15 -12.80
N ARG A 76 15.19 -5.22 -13.25
CA ARG A 76 15.49 -4.33 -14.38
C ARG A 76 16.64 -3.35 -14.07
N THR A 77 16.71 -2.85 -12.84
CA THR A 77 17.79 -1.95 -12.39
C THR A 77 19.14 -2.67 -12.32
N ARG A 78 19.17 -3.97 -11.98
CA ARG A 78 20.40 -4.77 -12.06
C ARG A 78 20.89 -4.97 -13.49
N GLN A 79 20.00 -5.01 -14.48
CA GLN A 79 20.39 -5.21 -15.87
C GLN A 79 21.02 -3.96 -16.53
N LYS A 80 20.71 -2.74 -16.04
CA LYS A 80 21.29 -1.48 -16.55
C LYS A 80 22.70 -1.15 -16.03
N ARG A 81 23.25 -1.95 -15.09
CA ARG A 81 24.59 -1.76 -14.51
C ARG A 81 25.66 -2.68 -15.12
N ILE A 82 25.31 -3.47 -16.15
CA ILE A 82 26.23 -4.30 -16.93
C ILE A 82 26.36 -3.65 -18.31
#